data_AF-A0AA37NV56-F1
#
_entry.id   AF-A0AA37NV56-F1
#
_cell.length_a   1.000
_cell.length_b   1.000
_cell.length_c   1.000
_cell.angle_alpha   90.00
_cell.angle_beta   90.00
_cell.angle_gamma   90.00
#
_symmetry.space_group_name_H-M   'P 1'
#
loop_
_entity.id
_entity.type
_entity.pdbx_description
1 polymer ?
#
loop_
_entity_poly.entity_id
_entity_poly.type
_entity_poly.pdbx_seq_one_letter_code
_entity_poly.pdbx_strand_id
1 'polypeptide(L)'
;METQLRPILVKRNGAKAHGILKTMWIMVGTGLGVFLLGFFIWNLDNAFCSQIRRWRRQLGLPWGAVLEGHAWWHLMTGIAYYYITWGIWLRRCLEGREDEYRLVWPRSLLSIPLVVKGKKTE
;
A
#
# COMPACT_ATOMS: atom_id res chain seq x y z
N MET A 1 6.20 -5.51 -14.48
CA MET A 1 7.12 -4.50 -13.90
C MET A 1 8.55 -4.84 -14.29
N GLU A 2 9.10 -5.95 -13.81
CA GLU A 2 10.50 -6.34 -14.02
C GLU A 2 10.93 -6.48 -15.48
N THR A 3 10.15 -7.18 -16.30
CA THR A 3 10.52 -7.48 -17.71
C THR A 3 10.36 -6.29 -18.65
N GLN A 4 9.43 -5.39 -18.34
CA GLN A 4 9.05 -4.26 -19.21
C GLN A 4 9.72 -2.95 -18.76
N LEU A 5 9.68 -2.64 -17.47
CA LEU A 5 10.14 -1.34 -16.95
C LEU A 5 11.66 -1.29 -16.74
N ARG A 6 12.26 -2.37 -16.23
CA ARG A 6 13.71 -2.44 -15.95
C ARG A 6 14.57 -2.07 -17.17
N PRO A 7 14.38 -2.66 -18.37
CA PRO A 7 15.23 -2.31 -19.51
C PRO A 7 15.05 -0.85 -19.95
N ILE A 8 13.82 -0.33 -19.87
CA ILE A 8 13.50 1.06 -20.21
C ILE A 8 14.19 2.03 -19.24
N LEU A 9 14.08 1.79 -17.94
CA LEU A 9 14.69 2.64 -16.92
C LEU A 9 16.21 2.56 -16.95
N VAL A 10 16.79 1.37 -17.12
CA VAL A 10 18.25 1.21 -17.21
C VAL A 10 18.82 1.93 -18.43
N LYS A 11 18.11 1.87 -19.57
CA LYS A 11 18.49 2.60 -20.79
C LYS A 11 18.45 4.12 -20.61
N ARG A 12 17.50 4.65 -19.84
CA ARG A 12 17.36 6.10 -19.59
C ARG A 12 18.32 6.59 -18.51
N ASN A 13 18.28 5.97 -17.34
CA ASN A 13 19.09 6.34 -16.18
C ASN A 13 19.30 5.14 -15.24
N GLY A 14 20.37 4.39 -15.48
CA GLY A 14 20.73 3.20 -14.70
C GLY A 14 20.91 3.46 -13.19
N ALA A 15 21.43 4.63 -12.80
CA ALA A 15 21.63 4.98 -11.40
C ALA A 15 20.29 5.15 -10.65
N LYS A 16 19.31 5.80 -11.27
CA LYS A 16 17.97 6.03 -10.69
C LYS A 16 17.07 4.78 -10.80
N ALA A 17 17.28 3.94 -11.80
CA ALA A 17 16.48 2.75 -12.08
C ALA A 17 16.37 1.80 -10.89
N HIS A 18 17.48 1.51 -10.22
CA HIS A 18 17.48 0.60 -9.07
C HIS A 18 16.64 1.14 -7.90
N GLY A 19 16.74 2.43 -7.61
CA GLY A 19 15.96 3.08 -6.54
C GLY A 19 14.45 3.08 -6.81
N ILE A 20 14.05 3.34 -8.07
CA ILE A 20 12.64 3.30 -8.49
C ILE A 20 12.09 1.89 -8.36
N LEU A 21 12.79 0.89 -8.92
CA LEU A 21 12.36 -0.51 -8.88
C LEU A 21 12.27 -1.04 -7.44
N LYS A 22 13.26 -0.75 -6.61
CA LYS A 22 13.26 -1.12 -5.18
C LYS A 22 12.04 -0.53 -4.46
N THR A 23 11.76 0.76 -4.68
CA THR A 23 10.60 1.42 -4.08
C THR A 23 9.29 0.80 -4.57
N MET A 24 9.16 0.52 -5.86
CA MET A 24 7.98 -0.15 -6.43
C MET A 24 7.74 -1.54 -5.83
N TRP A 25 8.80 -2.33 -5.64
CA TRP A 25 8.70 -3.64 -5.00
C TRP A 25 8.32 -3.53 -3.52
N ILE A 26 8.86 -2.54 -2.79
CA ILE A 26 8.46 -2.30 -1.39
C ILE A 26 6.97 -1.93 -1.33
N MET A 27 6.46 -1.06 -2.21
CA MET A 27 5.03 -0.71 -2.24
C MET A 27 4.13 -1.92 -2.50
N VAL A 28 4.52 -2.81 -3.43
CA VAL A 28 3.78 -4.04 -3.72
C VAL A 28 3.82 -4.97 -2.52
N GLY A 29 4.99 -5.17 -1.91
CA GLY A 29 5.14 -6.03 -0.73
C GLY A 29 4.33 -5.53 0.46
N THR A 30 4.40 -4.23 0.78
CA THR A 30 3.62 -3.64 1.88
C THR A 30 2.13 -3.63 1.59
N GLY A 31 1.72 -3.26 0.37
CA GLY A 31 0.31 -3.28 -0.04
C GLY A 31 -0.29 -4.68 0.01
N LEU A 32 0.43 -5.69 -0.50
CA LEU A 32 0.01 -7.10 -0.43
C LEU A 32 -0.07 -7.58 1.02
N GLY A 33 0.95 -7.27 1.82
CA GLY A 33 1.01 -7.68 3.21
C GLY A 33 -0.16 -7.12 4.03
N VAL A 34 -0.49 -5.83 3.86
CA VAL A 34 -1.63 -5.20 4.54
C VAL A 34 -2.96 -5.82 4.09
N PHE A 35 -3.13 -6.08 2.79
CA PHE A 35 -4.33 -6.74 2.28
C PHE A 35 -4.49 -8.16 2.84
N LEU A 36 -3.44 -8.99 2.77
CA LEU A 36 -3.49 -10.36 3.28
C LEU A 36 -3.69 -10.41 4.78
N LEU A 37 -3.06 -9.50 5.54
CA LEU A 37 -3.25 -9.41 6.98
C LEU A 37 -4.69 -9.04 7.33
N GLY A 38 -5.28 -8.07 6.62
CA GLY A 38 -6.69 -7.75 6.78
C GLY A 38 -7.57 -8.98 6.47
N PHE A 39 -7.27 -9.71 5.40
CA PHE A 39 -8.08 -10.85 4.96
C PHE A 39 -8.01 -11.98 5.98
N PHE A 40 -6.83 -12.19 6.55
CA PHE A 40 -6.62 -13.12 7.64
C PHE A 40 -7.45 -12.74 8.88
N ILE A 41 -7.41 -11.47 9.30
CA ILE A 41 -8.22 -10.97 10.43
C ILE A 41 -9.71 -11.17 10.17
N TRP A 42 -10.18 -10.89 8.95
CA TRP A 42 -11.58 -11.11 8.58
C TRP A 42 -11.98 -12.59 8.63
N ASN A 43 -11.13 -13.50 8.15
CA ASN A 43 -11.39 -14.94 8.23
C ASN A 43 -11.42 -15.43 9.69
N LEU A 44 -10.53 -14.90 10.54
CA LEU A 44 -10.54 -15.21 11.96
C LEU A 44 -11.83 -14.71 12.64
N ASP A 45 -12.28 -13.51 12.29
CA ASP A 45 -13.53 -12.93 12.78
C ASP A 45 -14.76 -13.77 12.38
N ASN A 46 -14.77 -14.28 11.14
CA ASN A 46 -15.81 -15.20 10.68
C ASN A 46 -15.79 -16.54 11.41
N ALA A 47 -14.61 -17.13 11.60
CA ALA A 47 -14.46 -18.45 12.24
C ALA A 47 -14.81 -18.42 13.73
N PHE A 48 -14.47 -17.34 14.45
CA PHE A 48 -14.69 -17.19 15.89
C PHE A 48 -15.84 -16.23 16.22
N CYS A 49 -16.76 -16.01 15.29
CA CYS A 49 -17.84 -15.01 15.39
C CYS A 49 -18.66 -15.13 16.69
N SER A 50 -19.01 -16.35 17.12
CA SER A 50 -19.78 -16.56 18.36
C SER A 50 -18.99 -16.15 19.63
N GLN A 51 -17.70 -16.47 19.68
CA GLN A 51 -16.79 -16.15 20.77
C GLN A 51 -16.52 -14.64 20.85
N ILE A 52 -16.18 -14.03 19.70
CA ILE A 52 -15.86 -12.61 19.59
C ILE A 52 -17.08 -11.76 19.94
N ARG A 53 -18.30 -12.13 19.48
CA ARG A 53 -19.54 -11.43 19.86
C ARG A 53 -19.88 -11.57 21.34
N ARG A 54 -19.47 -12.67 21.99
CA ARG A 54 -19.62 -12.82 23.45
C ARG A 54 -18.64 -11.90 24.19
N TRP A 55 -17.38 -11.87 23.78
CA TRP A 55 -16.36 -10.98 24.35
C TRP A 55 -16.70 -9.51 24.14
N ARG A 56 -17.22 -9.13 22.97
CA ARG A 56 -17.66 -7.77 22.66
C ARG A 56 -18.75 -7.27 23.63
N ARG A 57 -19.67 -8.16 24.01
CA ARG A 57 -20.74 -7.85 24.99
C ARG A 57 -20.23 -7.81 26.44
N GLN A 58 -19.18 -8.57 26.76
CA GLN A 58 -18.61 -8.63 28.11
C GLN A 58 -17.63 -7.48 28.38
N LEU A 59 -16.83 -7.09 27.39
CA LEU A 59 -15.75 -6.10 27.54
C LEU A 59 -16.24 -4.65 27.35
N GLY A 60 -17.39 -4.43 26.71
CA GLY A 60 -17.93 -3.08 26.49
C GLY A 60 -17.00 -2.19 25.63
N LEU A 61 -17.20 -0.88 25.66
CA LEU A 61 -16.29 0.08 24.99
C LEU A 61 -15.08 0.38 25.90
N PRO A 62 -13.87 0.59 25.33
CA PRO A 62 -13.53 0.67 23.90
C PRO A 62 -13.14 -0.68 23.27
N TRP A 63 -12.91 -1.72 24.07
CA TRP A 63 -12.37 -3.00 23.58
C TRP A 63 -13.32 -3.78 22.67
N GLY A 64 -14.62 -3.57 22.82
CA GLY A 64 -15.62 -4.09 21.90
C GLY A 64 -15.47 -3.55 20.47
N ALA A 65 -15.00 -2.31 20.29
CA ALA A 65 -14.73 -1.75 18.97
C ALA A 65 -13.43 -2.32 18.37
N VAL A 66 -12.42 -2.57 19.20
CA VAL A 66 -11.15 -3.19 18.75
C VAL A 66 -11.36 -4.64 18.31
N LEU A 67 -12.32 -5.35 18.90
CA LEU A 67 -12.67 -6.72 18.53
C LEU A 67 -13.48 -6.82 17.22
N GLU A 68 -13.83 -5.70 16.57
CA GLU A 68 -14.51 -5.72 15.28
C GLU A 68 -13.50 -5.98 14.15
N GLY A 69 -13.11 -7.25 13.98
CA GLY A 69 -12.19 -7.68 12.92
C GLY A 69 -12.67 -7.25 11.52
N HIS A 70 -13.99 -7.26 11.29
CA HIS A 70 -14.59 -6.72 10.07
C HIS A 70 -14.32 -5.23 9.82
N ALA A 71 -14.30 -4.39 10.87
CA ALA A 71 -13.98 -2.97 10.72
C ALA A 71 -12.50 -2.77 10.39
N TRP A 72 -11.61 -3.54 11.03
CA TRP A 72 -10.18 -3.55 10.71
C TRP A 72 -9.90 -4.01 9.29
N TRP A 73 -10.63 -5.01 8.79
CA TRP A 73 -10.56 -5.43 7.40
C TRP A 73 -10.84 -4.28 6.42
N HIS A 74 -11.90 -3.51 6.62
CA HIS A 74 -12.22 -2.35 5.76
C HIS A 74 -11.15 -1.26 5.83
N LEU A 75 -10.59 -0.99 7.02
CA LEU A 75 -9.50 -0.03 7.17
C LEU A 75 -8.23 -0.49 6.45
N MET A 76 -7.83 -1.75 6.61
CA MET A 76 -6.61 -2.29 6.01
C MET A 76 -6.72 -2.41 4.49
N THR A 77 -7.87 -2.84 3.98
CA THR A 77 -8.13 -2.83 2.53
C THR A 77 -8.20 -1.42 1.96
N GLY A 78 -8.75 -0.45 2.71
CA GLY A 78 -8.67 0.96 2.35
C GLY A 78 -7.24 1.49 2.28
N ILE A 79 -6.38 1.11 3.23
CA ILE A 79 -4.94 1.45 3.21
C ILE A 79 -4.22 0.79 2.03
N ALA A 80 -4.68 -0.38 1.58
CA ALA A 80 -4.15 -1.06 0.38
C ALA A 80 -4.37 -0.27 -0.94
N TYR A 81 -4.93 0.95 -0.88
CA TYR A 81 -4.86 1.99 -1.92
C TYR A 81 -3.44 2.21 -2.49
N TYR A 82 -2.40 1.74 -1.79
CA TYR A 82 -1.02 1.65 -2.27
C TYR A 82 -0.90 1.04 -3.67
N TYR A 83 -1.77 0.10 -4.05
CA TYR A 83 -1.77 -0.47 -5.40
C TYR A 83 -2.19 0.50 -6.50
N ILE A 84 -3.14 1.40 -6.21
CA ILE A 84 -3.60 2.41 -7.19
C ILE A 84 -2.48 3.42 -7.43
N THR A 85 -1.88 3.93 -6.36
CA THR A 85 -0.76 4.89 -6.43
C THR A 85 0.47 4.27 -7.08
N TRP A 86 0.78 3.01 -6.77
CA TRP A 86 1.80 2.22 -7.47
C TRP A 86 1.51 2.12 -8.96
N GLY A 87 0.26 1.82 -9.35
CA GLY A 87 -0.15 1.71 -10.76
C GLY A 87 -0.02 3.04 -11.51
N ILE A 88 -0.38 4.16 -10.88
CA ILE A 88 -0.18 5.50 -11.43
C ILE A 88 1.32 5.78 -11.62
N TRP A 89 2.13 5.49 -10.60
CA TRP A 89 3.57 5.69 -10.66
C TRP A 89 4.24 4.84 -11.74
N LEU A 90 3.86 3.57 -11.84
CA LEU A 90 4.33 2.65 -12.89
C LEU A 90 4.04 3.20 -14.29
N ARG A 91 2.82 3.68 -14.54
CA ARG A 91 2.45 4.27 -15.84
C ARG A 91 3.32 5.48 -16.17
N ARG A 92 3.57 6.36 -15.20
CA ARG A 92 4.42 7.56 -15.41
C ARG A 92 5.88 7.21 -15.69
N CYS A 93 6.42 6.17 -15.06
CA CYS A 93 7.76 5.67 -15.39
C CYS A 93 7.81 5.02 -16.78
N LEU A 94 6.77 4.29 -17.21
CA LEU A 94 6.70 3.73 -18.56
C LEU A 94 6.66 4.85 -19.62
N GLU A 95 5.89 5.90 -19.37
CA GLU A 95 5.79 7.09 -20.23
C GLU A 95 7.08 7.92 -20.33
N GLY A 96 8.09 7.70 -19.48
CA GLY A 96 9.31 8.55 -19.48
C GLY A 96 9.19 9.85 -18.71
N ARG A 97 8.19 9.95 -17.84
CA ARG A 97 7.88 11.16 -17.06
C ARG A 97 8.27 11.03 -15.60
N GLU A 98 9.20 10.13 -15.28
CA GLU A 98 9.75 9.90 -13.94
C GLU A 98 10.56 11.08 -13.35
N ASP A 99 10.89 12.08 -14.17
CA ASP A 99 11.55 13.30 -13.74
C ASP A 99 10.56 14.44 -13.46
N GLU A 100 9.43 14.45 -14.17
CA GLU A 100 8.32 15.39 -13.93
C GLU A 100 7.51 15.04 -12.69
N TYR A 101 7.45 13.75 -12.32
CA TYR A 101 6.68 13.27 -11.18
C TYR A 101 7.61 12.63 -10.15
N ARG A 102 7.27 12.78 -8.87
CA ARG A 102 7.98 12.14 -7.76
C ARG A 102 6.98 11.42 -6.87
N LEU A 103 7.35 10.22 -6.45
CA LEU A 103 6.63 9.49 -5.42
C LEU A 103 7.08 10.01 -4.05
N VAL A 104 6.17 10.62 -3.30
CA VAL A 104 6.38 11.06 -1.92
C VAL A 104 5.81 9.99 -0.99
N TRP A 105 6.69 9.32 -0.26
CA TRP A 105 6.30 8.29 0.69
C TRP A 105 7.20 8.31 1.93
N PRO A 106 6.93 9.21 2.90
CA PRO A 106 7.80 9.41 4.08
C PRO A 106 7.85 8.22 5.03
N ARG A 107 6.75 7.48 5.19
CA ARG A 107 6.65 6.32 6.08
C ARG A 107 5.89 5.18 5.40
N SER A 108 6.51 4.01 5.31
CA SER A 108 6.00 2.90 4.51
C SER A 108 4.67 2.29 4.98
N LEU A 109 4.23 2.60 6.20
CA LEU A 109 2.98 2.06 6.77
C LEU A 109 2.06 3.14 7.38
N LEU A 110 2.59 4.34 7.61
CA LEU A 110 1.89 5.43 8.30
C LEU A 110 1.66 6.66 7.42
N SER A 111 2.04 6.57 6.14
CA SER A 111 1.81 7.65 5.19
C SER A 111 1.19 7.09 3.91
N ILE A 112 0.30 7.88 3.31
CA ILE A 112 -0.31 7.57 2.04
C ILE A 112 0.70 7.95 0.95
N PRO A 113 1.15 7.01 0.11
CA PRO A 113 2.03 7.31 -1.02
C PRO A 113 1.29 8.23 -2.00
N LEU A 114 1.94 9.32 -2.39
CA LEU A 114 1.37 10.31 -3.30
C LEU A 114 2.32 10.54 -4.47
N VAL A 115 1.76 10.54 -5.69
CA VAL A 115 2.51 10.91 -6.89
C VAL A 115 2.27 12.40 -7.13
N VAL A 116 3.28 13.21 -6.87
CA VAL A 116 3.23 14.67 -7.04
C VAL A 116 4.05 15.09 -8.25
N LYS A 117 3.63 16.16 -8.92
CA LYS A 117 4.46 16.79 -9.97
C LYS A 117 5.60 17.55 -9.29
N GLY A 118 6.84 17.36 -9.74
CA GLY A 118 7.98 18.16 -9.30
C GLY A 118 7.74 19.64 -9.62
N LYS A 119 8.08 20.54 -8.69
CA LYS A 119 8.09 21.97 -8.98
C LYS A 119 9.11 22.22 -10.10
N LYS A 120 8.72 22.99 -11.14
CA LYS A 120 9.69 23.61 -12.03
C LYS A 120 10.57 24.50 -11.16
N THR A 121 11.87 24.24 -11.13
CA THR A 121 12.83 25.23 -10.65
C THR A 121 12.76 26.36 -11.69
N GLU A 122 12.12 27.48 -11.32
CA GLU A 122 12.34 28.76 -12.00
C GLU A 122 13.74 29.27 -11.68
#